data_AF-A0A9R1NJF6-F1
#
_entry.id   AF-A0A9R1NJF6-F1
#
_cell.length_a   1.000
_cell.length_b   1.000
_cell.length_c   1.000
_cell.angle_alpha   90.00
_cell.angle_beta   90.00
_cell.angle_gamma   90.00
#
_symmetry.space_group_name_H-M   'P 1'
#
loop_
_entity.id
_entity.type
_entity.pdbx_description
1 polymer ?
#
loop_
_entity_poly.entity_id
_entity_poly.type
_entity_poly.pdbx_seq_one_letter_code
_entity_poly.pdbx_strand_id
1 'polypeptide(L)'
;MYQHSPTGEYRLLLYLSVAVKWMYSALPEVQEGSYVFTIGSGQPPRHIGCPDAEELICIPGSVLFHGGLHWYTNHVIKIFDTTAESFRQMRSPFVRGHARLFEVDSMLGMSTFNAEATHVYIWVVQEQDYKDEVWALKYRVELPVSEIRVQFGMFEIKYCRVRAESCERDVLVLLEFDDWLLQVDINGKLVAGFHRRGLIRTQVRLKQTLVLHTFFTTLEDYVVNTLPSV
;
A
#
# COMPACT_ATOMS: atom_id res chain seq x y z
N MET A 1 2.66 11.06 0.74
CA MET A 1 3.73 11.87 1.36
C MET A 1 5.00 11.03 1.37
N TYR A 2 6.15 11.61 1.11
CA TYR A 2 7.45 10.95 1.17
C TYR A 2 8.51 11.92 1.67
N GLN A 3 9.62 11.40 2.17
CA GLN A 3 10.80 12.21 2.49
C GLN A 3 11.70 12.26 1.26
N HIS A 4 12.05 13.47 0.82
CA HIS A 4 12.94 13.68 -0.32
C HIS A 4 14.39 13.50 0.13
N SER A 5 15.03 12.39 -0.26
CA SER A 5 16.32 11.96 0.29
C SER A 5 17.43 13.02 0.20
N PRO A 6 17.59 13.79 -0.90
CA PRO A 6 18.64 14.82 -0.98
C PRO A 6 18.46 16.02 -0.04
N THR A 7 17.22 16.42 0.25
CA THR A 7 16.95 17.65 1.03
C THR A 7 16.44 17.37 2.45
N GLY A 8 16.02 16.14 2.73
CA GLY A 8 15.40 15.75 4.00
C GLY A 8 13.96 16.26 4.18
N GLU A 9 13.45 17.08 3.26
CA GLU A 9 12.12 17.69 3.34
C GLU A 9 11.02 16.66 3.06
N TYR A 10 9.88 16.82 3.72
CA TYR A 10 8.68 16.05 3.39
C TYR A 10 7.93 16.70 2.24
N ARG A 11 7.56 15.88 1.26
CA ARG A 11 6.86 16.31 0.05
C ARG A 11 5.61 15.47 -0.20
N LEU A 12 4.64 16.07 -0.88
CA LEU A 12 3.43 15.42 -1.35
C LEU A 12 3.53 15.22 -2.86
N LEU A 13 3.33 13.98 -3.30
CA LEU A 13 2.95 13.69 -4.67
C LEU A 13 1.45 13.88 -4.77
N LEU A 14 1.03 14.81 -5.63
CA LEU A 14 -0.35 15.20 -5.85
C LEU A 14 -0.71 14.95 -7.31
N TYR A 15 -1.99 14.72 -7.57
CA TYR A 15 -2.51 14.59 -8.92
C TYR A 15 -3.72 15.47 -9.10
N LEU A 16 -3.74 16.23 -10.18
CA LEU A 16 -4.88 17.05 -10.56
C LEU A 16 -5.45 16.53 -11.88
N SER A 17 -6.70 16.05 -11.83
CA SER A 17 -7.48 15.69 -13.01
C SER A 17 -8.39 16.83 -13.44
N VAL A 18 -8.48 17.07 -14.76
CA VAL A 18 -9.43 18.03 -15.33
C VAL A 18 -10.87 17.51 -15.26
N ALA A 19 -11.10 16.20 -15.08
CA ALA A 19 -12.43 15.67 -14.80
C ALA A 19 -13.03 16.22 -13.48
N VAL A 20 -12.19 16.56 -12.50
CA VAL A 20 -12.60 17.21 -11.24
C VAL A 20 -12.95 18.69 -11.45
N LYS A 21 -12.48 19.31 -12.54
CA LYS A 21 -12.80 20.70 -12.92
C LYS A 21 -14.28 20.88 -13.25
N TRP A 22 -14.97 19.83 -13.69
CA TRP A 22 -16.40 19.88 -14.01
C TRP A 22 -17.26 19.88 -12.74
N MET A 23 -16.70 19.42 -11.62
CA MET A 23 -17.34 19.40 -10.30
C MET A 23 -17.19 20.74 -9.55
N TYR A 24 -16.15 21.51 -9.87
CA TYR A 24 -15.86 22.80 -9.27
C TYR A 24 -15.61 23.85 -10.35
N SER A 25 -16.68 24.53 -10.75
CA SER A 25 -16.70 25.60 -11.75
C SER A 25 -16.06 26.89 -11.21
N ALA A 26 -14.72 26.91 -11.03
CA ALA A 26 -13.88 28.11 -10.97
C ALA A 26 -12.40 27.81 -10.60
N LEU A 27 -11.80 26.70 -11.06
CA LEU A 27 -10.35 26.54 -10.89
C LEU A 27 -9.60 27.37 -11.95
N PRO A 28 -8.49 28.05 -11.59
CA PRO A 28 -7.61 28.75 -12.53
C PRO A 28 -7.12 27.82 -13.66
N GLU A 29 -6.36 28.35 -14.63
CA GLU A 29 -5.64 27.54 -15.64
C GLU A 29 -4.58 26.64 -14.97
N VAL A 30 -5.03 25.61 -14.28
CA VAL A 30 -4.17 24.61 -13.66
C VAL A 30 -4.05 23.46 -14.64
N GLN A 31 -2.81 23.13 -14.99
CA GLN A 31 -2.49 22.10 -15.97
C GLN A 31 -2.81 20.71 -15.39
N GLU A 32 -3.38 19.84 -16.19
CA GLU A 32 -3.57 18.44 -15.77
C GLU A 32 -2.21 17.78 -15.51
N GLY A 33 -2.15 16.93 -14.49
CA GLY A 33 -0.98 16.12 -14.25
C GLY A 33 -0.59 15.99 -12.79
N SER A 34 0.63 15.49 -12.62
CA SER A 34 1.24 15.27 -11.32
C SER A 34 1.96 16.53 -10.84
N TYR A 35 1.91 16.75 -9.54
CA TYR A 35 2.52 17.88 -8.85
C TYR A 35 3.30 17.40 -7.63
N VAL A 36 4.37 18.12 -7.32
CA VAL A 36 5.11 17.95 -6.07
C VAL A 36 4.94 19.20 -5.22
N PHE A 37 4.57 19.00 -3.96
CA PHE A 37 4.45 20.07 -2.99
C PHE A 37 5.34 19.82 -1.77
N THR A 38 6.23 20.75 -1.45
CA THR A 38 7.06 20.69 -0.24
C THR A 38 6.27 21.20 0.96
N ILE A 39 6.14 20.36 1.98
CA ILE A 39 5.38 20.69 3.19
C ILE A 39 6.08 21.83 3.94
N GLY A 40 5.31 22.85 4.32
CA GLY A 40 5.82 24.04 4.99
C GLY A 40 6.46 25.08 4.04
N SER A 41 6.50 24.81 2.73
CA SER A 41 6.94 25.79 1.74
C SER A 41 5.87 26.86 1.49
N GLY A 42 6.29 28.12 1.34
CA GLY A 42 5.44 29.20 0.83
C GLY A 42 5.27 29.19 -0.69
N GLN A 43 5.96 28.29 -1.40
CA GLN A 43 5.88 28.16 -2.85
C GLN A 43 4.71 27.26 -3.28
N PRO A 44 4.07 27.53 -4.42
CA PRO A 44 3.02 26.67 -4.95
C PRO A 44 3.56 25.29 -5.36
N PRO A 45 2.70 24.25 -5.48
CA PRO A 45 3.08 22.95 -6.00
C PRO A 45 3.72 23.06 -7.39
N ARG A 46 4.83 22.35 -7.60
CA ARG A 46 5.56 22.30 -8.87
C ARG A 46 4.96 21.22 -9.77
N HIS A 47 4.58 21.56 -10.99
CA HIS A 47 4.14 20.58 -12.01
C HIS A 47 5.31 19.73 -12.48
N ILE A 48 5.10 18.42 -12.60
CA ILE A 48 6.13 17.45 -13.04
C ILE A 48 5.71 16.67 -14.30
N GLY A 49 4.64 17.10 -14.97
CA GLY A 49 4.11 16.45 -16.17
C GLY A 49 2.94 15.50 -15.89
N CYS A 50 2.47 14.84 -16.94
CA CYS A 50 1.28 13.99 -16.94
C CYS A 50 1.65 12.56 -17.36
N PRO A 51 2.03 11.67 -16.42
CA PRO A 51 2.54 10.35 -16.77
C PRO A 51 1.44 9.35 -17.09
N ASP A 52 0.25 9.48 -16.51
CA ASP A 52 -1.03 8.83 -16.90
C ASP A 52 -2.14 9.32 -15.97
N ALA A 53 -3.13 10.03 -16.53
CA ALA A 53 -4.07 10.91 -15.84
C ALA A 53 -5.12 10.23 -14.92
N GLU A 54 -5.21 8.92 -14.92
CA GLU A 54 -6.26 8.18 -14.18
C GLU A 54 -5.70 7.43 -12.95
N GLU A 55 -4.38 7.32 -12.83
CA GLU A 55 -3.76 6.26 -12.01
C GLU A 55 -3.47 6.66 -10.56
N LEU A 56 -3.50 7.95 -10.22
CA LEU A 56 -3.19 8.46 -8.87
C LEU A 56 -4.44 8.70 -8.01
N ILE A 57 -5.65 8.67 -8.60
CA ILE A 57 -6.92 8.97 -7.90
C ILE A 57 -7.32 7.84 -6.94
N CYS A 58 -6.80 6.63 -7.17
CA CYS A 58 -7.00 5.48 -6.33
C CYS A 58 -5.68 4.70 -6.25
N ILE A 59 -4.74 5.13 -5.40
CA ILE A 59 -3.51 4.36 -5.11
C ILE A 59 -3.72 3.52 -3.83
N PRO A 60 -4.47 2.40 -3.86
CA PRO A 60 -4.49 1.53 -2.70
C PRO A 60 -3.15 0.82 -2.55
N GLY A 61 -2.40 1.21 -1.52
CA GLY A 61 -1.21 0.48 -1.07
C GLY A 61 0.02 0.70 -1.94
N SER A 62 0.44 1.97 -2.10
CA SER A 62 1.81 2.23 -2.56
C SER A 62 2.83 1.75 -1.54
N VAL A 63 3.96 1.26 -2.03
CA VAL A 63 5.07 0.74 -1.21
C VAL A 63 6.31 1.59 -1.46
N LEU A 64 6.88 2.16 -0.40
CA LEU A 64 8.17 2.82 -0.49
C LEU A 64 9.27 1.75 -0.42
N PHE A 65 10.05 1.61 -1.49
CA PHE A 65 11.13 0.63 -1.60
C PHE A 65 12.29 1.23 -2.40
N HIS A 66 13.52 1.13 -1.90
CA HIS A 66 14.72 1.73 -2.51
C HIS A 66 14.55 3.19 -3.00
N GLY A 67 13.92 4.05 -2.19
CA GLY A 67 13.69 5.46 -2.56
C GLY A 67 12.71 5.66 -3.72
N GLY A 68 11.91 4.65 -4.06
CA GLY A 68 10.84 4.74 -5.03
C GLY A 68 9.49 4.39 -4.40
N LEU A 69 8.46 5.18 -4.69
CA LEU A 69 7.08 4.79 -4.41
C LEU A 69 6.59 3.89 -5.53
N HIS A 70 6.20 2.66 -5.20
CA HIS A 70 5.76 1.64 -6.13
C HIS A 70 4.26 1.40 -6.00
N TRP A 71 3.55 1.29 -7.11
CA TRP A 71 2.18 0.81 -7.14
C TRP A 71 1.92 0.04 -8.44
N TYR A 72 0.95 -0.86 -8.40
CA TYR A 72 0.56 -1.66 -9.55
C TYR A 72 -0.77 -1.16 -10.11
N THR A 73 -0.76 -0.80 -11.39
CA THR A 73 -1.93 -0.28 -12.12
C THR A 73 -1.81 -0.69 -13.59
N ASN A 74 -2.93 -0.94 -14.27
CA ASN A 74 -2.94 -1.26 -15.70
C ASN A 74 -1.91 -2.33 -16.12
N HIS A 75 -1.76 -3.36 -15.29
CA HIS A 75 -0.83 -4.49 -15.52
C HIS A 75 0.67 -4.15 -15.52
N VAL A 76 1.04 -2.97 -15.03
CA VAL A 76 2.43 -2.51 -14.91
C VAL A 76 2.73 -2.01 -13.50
N ILE A 77 3.99 -2.14 -13.08
CA ILE A 77 4.46 -1.53 -11.82
C ILE A 77 4.95 -0.14 -12.17
N LYS A 78 4.27 0.88 -11.64
CA LYS A 78 4.67 2.28 -11.75
C LYS A 78 5.54 2.63 -10.55
N ILE A 79 6.58 3.41 -10.81
CA ILE A 79 7.54 3.83 -9.80
C ILE A 79 7.72 5.33 -9.91
N PHE A 80 7.50 6.03 -8.80
CA PHE A 80 7.91 7.41 -8.64
C PHE A 80 9.20 7.45 -7.82
N ASP A 81 10.29 7.84 -8.48
CA ASP A 81 11.59 8.05 -7.84
C ASP A 81 11.49 9.29 -6.94
N THR A 82 11.66 9.11 -5.63
CA THR A 82 11.50 10.21 -4.67
C THR A 82 12.72 11.14 -4.60
N THR A 83 13.81 10.80 -5.29
CA THR A 83 15.04 11.61 -5.38
C THR A 83 15.05 12.44 -6.65
N ALA A 84 14.79 11.79 -7.79
CA ALA A 84 14.71 12.47 -9.08
C ALA A 84 13.33 13.12 -9.33
N GLU A 85 12.33 12.80 -8.52
CA GLU A 85 10.94 13.24 -8.65
C GLU A 85 10.39 12.99 -10.05
N SER A 86 10.64 11.78 -10.56
CA SER A 86 10.30 11.35 -11.91
C SER A 86 9.68 9.97 -11.91
N PHE A 87 8.95 9.66 -12.98
CA PHE A 87 8.25 8.39 -13.13
C PHE A 87 9.04 7.44 -14.02
N ARG A 88 9.04 6.17 -13.63
CA ARG A 88 9.49 5.05 -14.47
C ARG A 88 8.56 3.86 -14.29
N GLN A 89 8.76 2.84 -15.11
CA GLN A 89 8.03 1.59 -15.05
C GLN A 89 8.98 0.45 -14.70
N MET A 90 8.43 -0.60 -14.09
CA MET A 90 9.09 -1.87 -13.83
C MET A 90 8.22 -3.00 -14.36
N ARG A 91 8.87 -4.04 -14.88
CA ARG A 91 8.22 -5.27 -15.33
C ARG A 91 7.58 -5.98 -14.16
N SER A 92 6.31 -6.34 -14.33
CA SER A 92 5.58 -7.22 -13.43
C SER A 92 5.83 -8.69 -13.82
N PRO A 93 6.01 -9.62 -12.87
CA PRO A 93 6.07 -11.05 -13.17
C PRO A 93 4.72 -11.62 -13.60
N PHE A 94 3.66 -10.82 -13.51
CA PHE A 94 2.30 -11.25 -13.80
C PHE A 94 1.58 -10.24 -14.69
N VAL A 95 0.91 -10.74 -15.72
CA VAL A 95 0.40 -9.92 -16.82
C VAL A 95 -1.10 -9.61 -16.67
N ARG A 96 -1.89 -10.38 -15.89
CA ARG A 96 -3.36 -10.27 -15.94
C ARG A 96 -4.06 -10.45 -14.60
N GLY A 97 -4.65 -9.38 -14.09
CA GLY A 97 -5.54 -9.41 -12.91
C GLY A 97 -5.10 -8.44 -11.83
N HIS A 98 -5.74 -8.54 -10.66
CA HIS A 98 -5.43 -7.71 -9.50
C HIS A 98 -4.14 -8.22 -8.83
N ALA A 99 -3.19 -7.32 -8.65
CA ALA A 99 -1.99 -7.55 -7.86
C ALA A 99 -1.87 -6.47 -6.78
N ARG A 100 -1.18 -6.81 -5.69
CA ARG A 100 -0.88 -5.86 -4.62
C ARG A 100 0.58 -5.97 -4.25
N LEU A 101 1.23 -4.82 -4.16
CA LEU A 101 2.62 -4.71 -3.73
C LEU A 101 2.68 -4.61 -2.20
N PHE A 102 3.75 -5.14 -1.62
CA PHE A 102 4.07 -5.01 -0.20
C PHE A 102 5.59 -5.12 0.00
N GLU A 103 6.09 -4.66 1.13
CA GLU A 103 7.49 -4.87 1.53
C GLU A 103 7.55 -6.15 2.40
N VAL A 104 8.53 -7.02 2.16
CA VAL A 104 8.79 -8.24 2.94
C VAL A 104 10.28 -8.49 3.06
N ASP A 105 10.82 -8.60 4.27
CA ASP A 105 12.25 -8.93 4.51
C ASP A 105 13.24 -8.11 3.66
N SER A 106 13.02 -6.79 3.55
CA SER A 106 13.82 -5.91 2.67
C SER A 106 13.76 -6.26 1.17
N MET A 107 12.73 -6.99 0.75
CA MET A 107 12.39 -7.31 -0.63
C MET A 107 11.09 -6.61 -1.01
N LEU A 108 10.92 -6.33 -2.31
CA LEU A 108 9.64 -5.92 -2.84
C LEU A 108 8.83 -7.17 -3.19
N GLY A 109 7.69 -7.33 -2.53
CA GLY A 109 6.75 -8.42 -2.73
C GLY A 109 5.57 -8.00 -3.59
N MET A 110 5.02 -8.95 -4.35
CA MET A 110 3.77 -8.81 -5.08
C MET A 110 2.90 -10.04 -4.87
N SER A 111 1.67 -9.85 -4.41
CA SER A 111 0.68 -10.91 -4.28
C SER A 111 -0.31 -10.88 -5.44
N THR A 112 -0.58 -12.05 -6.02
CA THR A 112 -1.61 -12.26 -7.05
C THR A 112 -2.48 -13.46 -6.70
N PHE A 113 -3.63 -13.58 -7.35
CA PHE A 113 -4.62 -14.62 -7.08
C PHE A 113 -5.06 -15.26 -8.38
N ASN A 114 -5.36 -16.56 -8.36
CA ASN A 114 -5.98 -17.20 -9.52
C ASN A 114 -7.43 -16.72 -9.68
N ALA A 115 -8.01 -16.94 -10.87
CA ALA A 115 -9.38 -16.51 -11.18
C ALA A 115 -10.43 -17.11 -10.24
N GLU A 116 -10.18 -18.30 -9.71
CA GLU A 116 -11.06 -18.99 -8.75
C GLU A 116 -10.86 -18.50 -7.30
N ALA A 117 -9.84 -17.67 -7.05
CA ALA A 117 -9.41 -17.20 -5.74
C ALA A 117 -9.26 -18.34 -4.71
N THR A 118 -8.68 -19.46 -5.16
CA THR A 118 -8.30 -20.62 -4.33
C THR A 118 -6.81 -20.61 -3.98
N HIS A 119 -5.99 -19.87 -4.73
CA HIS A 119 -4.56 -19.79 -4.53
C HIS A 119 -4.07 -18.35 -4.52
N VAL A 120 -3.13 -18.08 -3.61
CA VAL A 120 -2.34 -16.86 -3.59
C VAL A 120 -0.93 -17.17 -4.05
N TYR A 121 -0.44 -16.39 -5.01
CA TYR A 121 0.95 -16.45 -5.46
C TYR A 121 1.69 -15.22 -4.93
N ILE A 122 2.81 -15.44 -4.26
CA ILE A 122 3.65 -14.38 -3.72
C ILE A 122 4.96 -14.39 -4.48
N TRP A 123 5.18 -13.33 -5.24
CA TRP A 123 6.40 -13.04 -5.97
C TRP A 123 7.25 -12.06 -5.17
N VAL A 124 8.56 -12.20 -5.23
CA VAL A 124 9.49 -11.26 -4.61
C VAL A 124 10.60 -10.90 -5.58
N VAL A 125 11.09 -9.66 -5.49
CA VAL A 125 12.35 -9.24 -6.10
C VAL A 125 13.30 -8.81 -4.98
N GLN A 126 14.48 -9.41 -4.98
CA GLN A 126 15.53 -9.12 -4.01
C GLN A 126 16.34 -7.91 -4.47
N GLU A 127 17.10 -7.30 -3.55
CA GLU A 127 17.89 -6.08 -3.83
C GLU A 127 18.84 -6.25 -5.02
N GLN A 128 19.56 -7.38 -5.10
CA GLN A 128 20.50 -7.64 -6.19
C GLN A 128 19.81 -7.83 -7.55
N ASP A 129 18.55 -8.29 -7.55
CA ASP A 129 17.78 -8.61 -8.75
C ASP A 129 16.83 -7.47 -9.16
N TYR A 130 16.74 -6.42 -8.33
CA TYR A 130 15.82 -5.30 -8.51
C TYR A 130 16.12 -4.47 -9.75
N LYS A 131 17.40 -4.29 -10.08
CA LYS A 131 17.83 -3.54 -11.27
C LYS A 131 17.50 -4.29 -12.57
N ASP A 132 17.63 -5.61 -12.53
CA ASP A 132 17.33 -6.48 -13.67
C ASP A 132 15.85 -6.86 -13.74
N GLU A 133 15.06 -6.43 -12.74
CA GLU A 133 13.62 -6.67 -12.61
C GLU A 133 13.28 -8.16 -12.62
N VAL A 134 14.13 -8.98 -12.01
CA VAL A 134 13.98 -10.43 -11.96
C VAL A 134 13.21 -10.84 -10.71
N TRP A 135 12.00 -11.36 -10.93
CA TRP A 135 11.10 -11.79 -9.87
C TRP A 135 11.14 -13.31 -9.68
N ALA A 136 11.12 -13.74 -8.43
CA ALA A 136 11.02 -15.15 -8.05
C ALA A 136 9.68 -15.44 -7.38
N LEU A 137 9.05 -16.56 -7.72
CA LEU A 137 7.90 -17.07 -6.97
C LEU A 137 8.40 -17.64 -5.63
N LYS A 138 8.04 -17.00 -4.51
CA LYS A 138 8.46 -17.41 -3.16
C LYS A 138 7.45 -18.35 -2.51
N TYR A 139 6.16 -18.06 -2.65
CA TYR A 139 5.09 -18.89 -2.05
C TYR A 139 3.92 -19.10 -3.01
N ARG A 140 3.34 -20.29 -2.90
CA ARG A 140 2.03 -20.64 -3.45
C ARG A 140 1.17 -21.13 -2.28
N VAL A 141 0.28 -20.27 -1.81
CA VAL A 141 -0.58 -20.55 -0.66
C VAL A 141 -1.93 -21.03 -1.17
N GLU A 142 -2.34 -22.23 -0.78
CA GLU A 142 -3.70 -22.73 -1.00
C GLU A 142 -4.62 -22.17 0.09
N LEU A 143 -5.72 -21.54 -0.30
CA LEU A 143 -6.65 -20.96 0.65
C LEU A 143 -7.59 -22.05 1.21
N PRO A 144 -7.91 -22.05 2.51
CA PRO A 144 -8.79 -23.04 3.13
C PRO A 144 -10.27 -22.71 2.81
N VAL A 145 -10.62 -22.72 1.52
CA VAL A 145 -11.90 -22.21 1.00
C VAL A 145 -13.10 -22.98 1.58
N SER A 146 -12.98 -24.29 1.71
CA SER A 146 -14.03 -25.14 2.28
C SER A 146 -14.26 -24.84 3.75
N GLU A 147 -13.20 -24.72 4.54
CA GLU A 147 -13.25 -24.33 5.95
C GLU A 147 -13.89 -22.95 6.12
N ILE A 148 -13.46 -21.97 5.31
CA ILE A 148 -13.98 -20.60 5.38
C ILE A 148 -15.48 -20.55 5.05
N ARG A 149 -15.91 -21.29 4.02
CA ARG A 149 -17.33 -21.41 3.64
C ARG A 149 -18.19 -21.94 4.78
N VAL A 150 -17.73 -23.00 5.44
CA VAL A 150 -18.49 -23.66 6.51
C VAL A 150 -18.53 -22.82 7.78
N GLN A 151 -17.39 -22.25 8.18
CA GLN A 151 -17.28 -21.53 9.46
C GLN A 151 -17.83 -20.10 9.41
N PHE A 152 -17.68 -19.39 8.29
CA PHE A 152 -17.99 -17.96 8.19
C PHE A 152 -19.12 -17.64 7.20
N GLY A 153 -19.71 -18.66 6.55
CA GLY A 153 -20.82 -18.48 5.62
C GLY A 153 -20.46 -17.74 4.33
N MET A 154 -19.18 -17.70 3.96
CA MET A 154 -18.71 -16.99 2.77
C MET A 154 -19.01 -17.81 1.51
N PHE A 155 -19.93 -17.36 0.65
CA PHE A 155 -20.36 -18.12 -0.53
C PHE A 155 -19.43 -17.94 -1.76
N GLU A 156 -18.89 -16.75 -1.97
CA GLU A 156 -18.12 -16.41 -3.17
C GLU A 156 -16.79 -15.70 -2.83
N ILE A 157 -15.70 -16.48 -2.77
CA ILE A 157 -14.36 -15.98 -2.43
C ILE A 157 -13.80 -14.99 -3.46
N LYS A 158 -14.33 -14.98 -4.69
CA LYS A 158 -13.96 -14.02 -5.74
C LYS A 158 -14.28 -12.56 -5.39
N TYR A 159 -15.17 -12.31 -4.42
CA TYR A 159 -15.43 -10.95 -3.92
C TYR A 159 -14.57 -10.59 -2.70
N CYS A 160 -13.78 -11.53 -2.20
CA CYS A 160 -12.88 -11.29 -1.09
C CYS A 160 -11.72 -10.40 -1.53
N ARG A 161 -11.40 -9.40 -0.72
CA ARG A 161 -10.17 -8.63 -0.86
C ARG A 161 -9.05 -9.41 -0.20
N VAL A 162 -8.23 -10.04 -1.01
CA VAL A 162 -7.06 -10.77 -0.51
C VAL A 162 -5.81 -9.87 -0.54
N ARG A 163 -4.94 -9.97 0.48
CA ARG A 163 -3.64 -9.29 0.59
C ARG A 163 -2.61 -10.21 1.20
N ALA A 164 -1.41 -10.27 0.64
CA ALA A 164 -0.27 -10.76 1.41
C ALA A 164 0.33 -9.60 2.21
N GLU A 165 0.77 -9.88 3.44
CA GLU A 165 1.44 -8.93 4.31
C GLU A 165 2.61 -9.55 5.06
N SER A 166 3.69 -8.78 5.20
CA SER A 166 4.84 -9.18 6.01
C SER A 166 4.51 -9.07 7.51
N CYS A 167 4.79 -10.12 8.28
CA CYS A 167 4.60 -10.20 9.73
C CYS A 167 5.90 -10.68 10.38
N GLU A 168 6.66 -9.77 10.99
CA GLU A 168 7.96 -9.95 11.66
C GLU A 168 9.04 -10.70 10.84
N ARG A 169 8.81 -11.98 10.50
CA ARG A 169 9.69 -12.87 9.73
C ARG A 169 8.95 -13.82 8.78
N ASP A 170 7.65 -13.66 8.62
CA ASP A 170 6.83 -14.50 7.75
C ASP A 170 5.83 -13.66 6.94
N VAL A 171 5.13 -14.29 6.01
CA VAL A 171 4.07 -13.66 5.22
C VAL A 171 2.73 -14.24 5.63
N LEU A 172 1.77 -13.38 5.95
CA LEU A 172 0.39 -13.78 6.17
C LEU A 172 -0.48 -13.35 5.00
N VAL A 173 -1.46 -14.18 4.68
CA VAL A 173 -2.51 -13.86 3.73
C VAL A 173 -3.72 -13.39 4.51
N LEU A 174 -4.14 -12.16 4.26
CA LEU A 174 -5.32 -11.54 4.83
C LEU A 174 -6.46 -11.62 3.83
N LEU A 175 -7.60 -12.16 4.27
CA LEU A 175 -8.84 -12.23 3.52
C LEU A 175 -9.87 -11.31 4.17
N GLU A 176 -10.38 -10.35 3.42
CA GLU A 176 -11.40 -9.41 3.88
C GLU A 176 -12.67 -9.57 3.04
N PHE A 177 -13.78 -9.92 3.70
CA PHE A 177 -15.12 -10.01 3.11
C PHE A 177 -16.17 -9.66 4.17
N ASP A 178 -17.26 -9.01 3.76
CA ASP A 178 -18.28 -8.49 4.67
C ASP A 178 -17.67 -7.74 5.87
N ASP A 179 -17.95 -8.21 7.09
CA ASP A 179 -17.42 -7.67 8.34
C ASP A 179 -16.28 -8.53 8.91
N TRP A 180 -15.74 -9.47 8.11
CA TRP A 180 -14.68 -10.41 8.50
C TRP A 180 -13.32 -10.02 7.93
N LEU A 181 -12.30 -10.16 8.78
CA LEU A 181 -10.90 -10.19 8.42
C LEU A 181 -10.29 -11.49 8.93
N LEU A 182 -9.91 -12.38 8.01
CA LEU A 182 -9.28 -13.66 8.31
C LEU A 182 -7.79 -13.60 8.00
N GLN A 183 -7.01 -14.34 8.79
CA GLN A 183 -5.58 -14.50 8.61
C GLN A 183 -5.28 -15.96 8.29
N VAL A 184 -4.59 -16.18 7.18
CA VAL A 184 -4.13 -17.48 6.70
C VAL A 184 -2.61 -17.45 6.64
N ASP A 185 -1.95 -18.46 7.18
CA ASP A 185 -0.50 -18.57 7.12
C ASP A 185 0.00 -19.03 5.74
N ILE A 186 1.32 -19.05 5.54
CA ILE A 186 1.93 -19.52 4.28
C ILE A 186 1.59 -20.97 3.91
N ASN A 187 1.18 -21.79 4.88
CA ASN A 187 0.82 -23.19 4.66
C ASN A 187 -0.66 -23.35 4.31
N GLY A 188 -1.41 -22.25 4.21
CA GLY A 188 -2.84 -22.29 3.91
C GLY A 188 -3.72 -22.56 5.11
N LYS A 189 -3.18 -22.49 6.34
CA LYS A 189 -3.97 -22.72 7.55
C LYS A 189 -4.59 -21.42 8.04
N LEU A 190 -5.87 -21.46 8.38
CA LEU A 190 -6.54 -20.37 9.09
C LEU A 190 -5.95 -20.24 10.51
N VAL A 191 -5.32 -19.10 10.81
CA VAL A 191 -4.65 -18.86 12.10
C VAL A 191 -5.39 -17.88 13.00
N ALA A 192 -6.15 -16.96 12.41
CA ALA A 192 -6.97 -16.02 13.18
C ALA A 192 -8.15 -15.50 12.36
N GLY A 193 -9.19 -15.05 13.05
CA GLY A 193 -10.34 -14.39 12.46
C GLY A 193 -10.81 -13.23 13.35
N PHE A 194 -11.23 -12.16 12.71
CA PHE A 194 -11.74 -10.97 13.37
C PHE A 194 -13.03 -10.54 12.69
N HIS A 195 -14.08 -10.30 13.49
CA HIS A 195 -15.38 -9.86 13.00
C HIS A 195 -15.78 -8.54 13.64
N ARG A 196 -15.91 -7.49 12.83
CA ARG A 196 -16.37 -6.20 13.31
C ARG A 196 -16.98 -5.36 12.19
N ARG A 197 -18.26 -5.07 12.36
CA ARG A 197 -19.00 -4.20 11.46
C ARG A 197 -18.51 -2.76 11.48
N GLY A 198 -18.47 -2.16 10.29
CA GLY A 198 -18.22 -0.74 10.09
C GLY A 198 -16.75 -0.32 10.25
N LEU A 199 -15.82 -1.28 10.31
CA LEU A 199 -14.40 -0.97 10.23
C LEU A 199 -13.94 -0.93 8.77
N ILE A 200 -13.34 0.18 8.39
CA ILE A 200 -12.64 0.33 7.12
C ILE A 200 -11.15 0.23 7.42
N ARG A 201 -10.50 -0.76 6.82
CA ARG A 201 -9.07 -0.94 6.98
C ARG A 201 -8.32 0.24 6.35
N THR A 202 -7.40 0.84 7.12
CA THR A 202 -6.44 1.79 6.54
C THR A 202 -5.53 1.09 5.54
N GLN A 203 -5.26 1.75 4.42
CA GLN A 203 -4.32 1.27 3.42
C GLN A 203 -2.87 1.59 3.79
N VAL A 204 -2.66 2.36 4.87
CA VAL A 204 -1.36 2.77 5.38
C VAL A 204 -1.03 1.93 6.60
N ARG A 205 0.12 1.27 6.57
CA ARG A 205 0.70 0.64 7.76
C ARG A 205 1.70 1.59 8.37
N LEU A 206 1.53 1.90 9.65
CA LEU A 206 2.61 2.50 10.44
C LEU A 206 3.62 1.38 10.71
N LYS A 207 4.75 1.41 10.00
CA LYS A 207 5.93 0.67 10.43
C LYS A 207 6.37 1.38 11.70
N GLN A 208 6.14 0.76 12.86
CA GLN A 208 6.68 1.26 14.13
C GLN A 208 8.20 1.17 14.06
N THR A 209 8.81 2.17 13.44
CA THR A 209 10.19 2.49 13.70
C THR A 209 10.16 3.23 15.03
N LEU A 210 10.69 2.63 16.09
CA LEU A 210 10.98 3.29 17.38
C LEU A 210 12.07 4.37 17.23
N VAL A 211 12.11 5.05 16.08
CA VAL A 211 12.90 6.24 15.90
C VAL A 211 12.12 7.33 16.62
N LEU A 212 12.66 7.80 17.74
CA LEU A 212 12.26 9.03 18.40
C LEU A 212 12.36 10.16 17.38
N HIS A 213 11.30 10.37 16.59
CA HIS A 213 11.19 11.56 15.79
C HIS A 213 10.86 12.70 16.75
N THR A 214 11.47 13.87 16.55
CA THR A 214 11.19 15.09 17.34
C THR A 214 9.72 15.52 17.37
N PHE A 215 8.86 14.96 16.49
CA PHE A 215 7.40 15.14 16.55
C PHE A 215 6.74 14.37 17.70
N PHE A 216 7.36 13.27 18.15
CA PHE A 216 6.92 12.43 19.26
C PHE A 216 7.85 12.60 20.47
N THR A 217 8.21 13.83 20.81
CA THR A 217 8.77 14.09 22.14
C THR A 217 7.73 13.64 23.16
N THR A 218 8.07 12.61 23.94
CA THR A 218 7.37 12.28 25.16
C THR A 218 7.27 13.56 25.97
N LEU A 219 6.05 14.06 26.17
CA LEU A 219 5.78 15.04 27.20
C LEU A 219 6.00 14.32 28.54
N GLU A 220 7.26 14.21 28.96
CA GLU A 220 7.60 14.01 30.36
C GLU A 220 7.06 15.25 31.08
N ASP A 221 5.83 15.15 31.61
CA ASP A 221 5.27 15.94 32.73
C ASP A 221 3.73 15.99 32.74
N TYR A 222 3.03 14.93 32.34
CA TYR A 222 1.67 14.72 32.88
C TYR A 222 1.76 13.96 34.20
N VAL A 223 1.91 14.73 35.28
CA VAL A 223 1.52 14.31 36.62
C VAL A 223 0.07 13.84 36.52
N VAL A 224 -0.16 12.54 36.74
CA VAL A 224 -1.50 11.97 36.90
C VAL A 224 -2.11 12.63 38.14
N ASN A 225 -2.93 13.66 37.93
CA ASN A 225 -3.76 14.20 38.99
C ASN A 225 -4.67 13.08 39.48
N THR A 226 -4.41 12.64 40.71
CA THR A 226 -5.27 11.77 41.50
C THR A 226 -6.71 12.26 41.45
N LEU A 227 -7.65 11.37 41.11
CA LEU A 227 -9.08 11.62 41.20
C LEU A 227 -9.46 12.06 42.63
N PRO A 228 -10.32 13.08 42.82
CA PRO A 228 -10.83 13.41 44.14
C PRO A 228 -11.75 12.30 44.63
N SER A 229 -11.51 11.83 45.85
CA SER A 229 -12.45 10.97 46.56
C SER A 229 -13.68 11.78 46.95
N VAL A 230 -14.87 11.30 46.57
CA VAL A 230 -16.15 11.60 47.24
C VAL A 230 -16.87 10.29 47.42
#